data_AF-A0A7C2KLS9-F1
#
_entry.id   AF-A0A7C2KLS9-F1
#
_cell.length_a   1.000
_cell.length_b   1.000
_cell.length_c   1.000
_cell.angle_alpha   90.00
_cell.angle_beta   90.00
_cell.angle_gamma   90.00
#
_symmetry.space_group_name_H-M   'P 1'
#
loop_
_entity.id
_entity.type
_entity.pdbx_description
1 polymer ?
#
loop_
_entity_poly.entity_id
_entity_poly.type
_entity_poly.pdbx_seq_one_letter_code
_entity_poly.pdbx_strand_id
1 'polypeptide(L)'
;MFWNSWREKRAIKKAFGEYLSPDIPDIVGELLAKNDGKDYLSLKRGTVNFVVFQVRDDNIERIRSLIEKSINIITLHDVFTAEIFSSFVSVFYRIEDVNESKHQVLAKQLIDELKTDIKVIYGSKKGATGNLGTKSCLFYREVIPEMGDYMRKLTNLDYGEIIEV
;
A
#
# COMPACT_ATOMS: atom_id res chain seq x y z
N MET A 1 -36.02 6.02 -0.86
CA MET A 1 -36.14 6.63 0.48
C MET A 1 -34.91 7.50 0.67
N PHE A 2 -35.03 8.80 0.37
CA PHE A 2 -33.97 9.79 0.53
C PHE A 2 -34.27 10.54 1.82
N TRP A 3 -33.36 10.48 2.80
CA TRP A 3 -33.07 11.50 3.83
C TRP A 3 -32.21 10.84 4.93
N ASN A 4 -30.89 10.96 4.76
CA ASN A 4 -29.83 10.72 5.76
C ASN A 4 -28.61 11.66 5.49
N SER A 5 -28.82 12.73 4.72
CA SER A 5 -27.85 13.12 3.67
C SER A 5 -26.75 14.11 4.06
N TRP A 6 -26.72 14.68 5.27
CA TRP A 6 -25.71 15.70 5.60
C TRP A 6 -25.05 15.53 6.96
N ARG A 7 -25.82 15.23 8.02
CA ARG A 7 -25.25 14.98 9.36
C ARG A 7 -24.38 13.72 9.38
N GLU A 8 -24.82 12.64 8.75
CA GLU A 8 -24.03 11.40 8.64
C GLU A 8 -22.79 11.61 7.79
N LYS A 9 -22.91 12.28 6.63
CA LYS A 9 -21.75 12.65 5.81
C LYS A 9 -20.73 13.45 6.60
N ARG A 10 -21.18 14.43 7.39
CA ARG A 10 -20.30 15.27 8.22
C ARG A 10 -19.66 14.48 9.36
N ALA A 11 -20.39 13.53 9.96
CA ALA A 11 -19.87 12.64 10.98
C ALA A 11 -18.79 11.70 10.42
N ILE A 12 -19.03 11.10 9.26
CA ILE A 12 -18.05 10.25 8.56
C ILE A 12 -16.82 11.07 8.16
N LYS A 13 -17.00 12.25 7.56
CA LYS A 13 -15.87 13.14 7.20
C LYS A 13 -15.06 13.55 8.42
N LYS A 14 -15.71 13.80 9.56
CA LYS A 14 -15.02 14.14 10.81
C LYS A 14 -14.26 12.95 11.39
N ALA A 15 -14.85 11.75 11.38
CA ALA A 15 -14.24 10.55 11.94
C ALA A 15 -13.08 10.01 11.11
N PHE A 16 -13.16 10.12 9.79
CA PHE A 16 -12.16 9.58 8.85
C PHE A 16 -11.24 10.64 8.24
N GLY A 17 -11.53 11.93 8.44
CA GLY A 17 -10.77 13.03 7.84
C GLY A 17 -9.32 13.11 8.28
N GLU A 18 -9.00 12.61 9.47
CA GLU A 18 -7.61 12.52 9.97
C GLU A 18 -6.81 11.40 9.28
N TYR A 19 -7.48 10.45 8.63
CA TYR A 19 -6.88 9.30 7.93
C TYR A 19 -6.89 9.47 6.40
N LEU A 20 -7.55 10.51 5.89
CA LEU A 20 -7.60 10.82 4.47
C LEU A 20 -6.61 11.95 4.19
N SER A 21 -5.70 11.74 3.23
CA SER A 21 -4.77 12.81 2.82
C SER A 21 -5.56 14.04 2.38
N PRO A 22 -5.18 15.27 2.79
CA PRO A 22 -5.89 16.50 2.47
C PRO A 22 -5.95 16.81 0.96
N ASP A 23 -5.10 16.17 0.15
CA ASP A 23 -5.06 16.31 -1.31
C ASP A 23 -6.03 15.38 -2.04
N ILE A 24 -6.77 14.56 -1.29
CA ILE A 24 -7.78 13.66 -1.84
C ILE A 24 -9.09 14.47 -2.04
N PRO A 25 -9.59 14.66 -3.29
CA PRO A 25 -10.92 15.23 -3.56
C PRO A 25 -11.97 14.50 -2.74
N ASP A 26 -13.14 15.09 -2.46
CA ASP A 26 -14.20 14.56 -1.57
C ASP A 26 -14.63 13.10 -1.86
N ILE A 27 -13.77 12.13 -1.53
CA ILE A 27 -13.91 10.71 -1.85
C ILE A 27 -15.11 10.16 -1.10
N VAL A 28 -15.33 10.63 0.13
CA VAL A 28 -16.53 10.30 0.91
C VAL A 28 -17.78 10.81 0.17
N GLY A 29 -17.75 12.02 -0.38
CA GLY A 29 -18.81 12.55 -1.23
C GLY A 29 -19.04 11.73 -2.49
N GLU A 30 -17.99 11.34 -3.21
CA GLU A 30 -18.06 10.57 -4.44
C GLU A 30 -18.53 9.12 -4.23
N LEU A 31 -17.98 8.43 -3.23
CA LEU A 31 -18.37 7.06 -2.86
C LEU A 31 -19.84 7.00 -2.41
N LEU A 32 -20.33 8.06 -1.76
CA LEU A 32 -21.74 8.17 -1.34
C LEU A 32 -22.66 8.67 -2.46
N ALA A 33 -22.14 9.35 -3.48
CA ALA A 33 -22.94 9.90 -4.58
C ALA A 33 -23.08 8.94 -5.78
N LYS A 34 -22.12 8.02 -5.96
CA LYS A 34 -22.10 7.12 -7.11
C LYS A 34 -22.78 5.79 -6.77
N ASN A 35 -24.04 5.67 -7.17
CA ASN A 35 -24.71 4.40 -7.42
C ASN A 35 -25.23 4.45 -8.86
N ASP A 36 -24.32 4.68 -9.81
CA ASP A 36 -24.59 4.99 -11.22
C ASP A 36 -24.56 3.74 -12.14
N GLY A 37 -24.54 2.53 -11.56
CA GLY A 37 -24.48 1.28 -12.32
C GLY A 37 -23.13 1.00 -12.98
N LYS A 38 -22.07 1.77 -12.67
CA LYS A 38 -20.71 1.46 -13.13
C LYS A 38 -20.16 0.20 -12.48
N ASP A 39 -19.35 -0.53 -13.24
CA ASP A 39 -18.60 -1.67 -12.72
C ASP A 39 -17.44 -1.17 -11.83
N TYR A 40 -17.71 -1.09 -10.53
CA TYR A 40 -16.73 -0.70 -9.51
C TYR A 40 -15.60 -1.72 -9.39
N LEU A 41 -15.73 -2.92 -9.94
CA LEU A 41 -14.70 -3.96 -9.94
C LEU A 41 -13.76 -3.85 -11.15
N SER A 42 -13.85 -2.78 -11.93
CA SER A 42 -12.95 -2.59 -13.07
C SER A 42 -11.51 -2.37 -12.60
N LEU A 43 -10.63 -3.26 -13.06
CA LEU A 43 -9.20 -3.21 -12.80
C LEU A 43 -8.50 -2.39 -13.88
N LYS A 44 -7.79 -1.34 -13.48
CA LYS A 44 -6.94 -0.56 -14.38
C LYS A 44 -5.60 -1.27 -14.54
N ARG A 45 -5.29 -1.70 -15.76
CA ARG A 45 -4.00 -2.35 -16.07
C ARG A 45 -2.88 -1.33 -16.24
N GLY A 46 -1.67 -1.72 -15.89
CA GLY A 46 -0.47 -0.92 -16.12
C GLY A 46 0.76 -1.51 -15.43
N THR A 47 1.79 -0.70 -15.24
CA THR A 47 2.97 -1.09 -14.48
C THR A 47 2.76 -0.71 -13.02
N VAL A 48 2.90 -1.69 -12.13
CA VAL A 48 2.89 -1.49 -10.69
C VAL A 48 4.33 -1.51 -10.21
N ASN A 49 4.76 -0.38 -9.64
CA ASN A 49 6.03 -0.28 -8.94
C ASN A 49 5.79 -0.62 -7.47
N PHE A 50 6.65 -1.44 -6.88
CA PHE A 50 6.45 -1.91 -5.52
C PHE A 50 7.75 -2.07 -4.74
N VAL A 51 7.60 -2.01 -3.41
CA VAL A 51 8.59 -2.46 -2.43
C VAL A 51 7.86 -3.38 -1.46
N VAL A 52 8.35 -4.60 -1.26
CA VAL A 52 7.85 -5.49 -0.20
C VAL A 52 9.01 -5.84 0.69
N PHE A 53 8.82 -5.73 2.00
CA PHE A 53 9.85 -6.04 2.96
C PHE A 53 9.30 -6.76 4.18
N GLN A 54 10.20 -7.42 4.89
CA GLN A 54 9.93 -8.03 6.18
C GLN A 54 10.92 -7.46 7.19
N VAL A 55 10.43 -6.94 8.31
CA VAL A 55 11.29 -6.57 9.45
C VAL A 55 11.55 -7.78 10.34
N ARG A 56 12.58 -7.72 11.19
CA ARG A 56 12.81 -8.77 12.18
C ARG A 56 11.61 -8.97 13.09
N ASP A 57 11.24 -10.24 13.28
CA ASP A 57 10.10 -10.67 14.08
C ASP A 57 10.44 -11.70 15.16
N ASP A 58 11.73 -11.79 15.49
CA ASP A 58 12.27 -12.59 16.59
C ASP A 58 11.86 -12.04 17.97
N ASN A 59 11.39 -10.79 18.06
CA ASN A 59 10.94 -10.16 19.30
C ASN A 59 9.72 -9.25 19.05
N ILE A 60 8.62 -9.50 19.77
CA ILE A 60 7.34 -8.81 19.56
C ILE A 60 7.39 -7.30 19.89
N GLU A 61 8.14 -6.91 20.92
CA GLU A 61 8.31 -5.52 21.29
C GLU A 61 9.10 -4.74 20.22
N ARG A 62 10.06 -5.42 19.56
CA ARG A 62 10.90 -4.87 18.50
C ARG A 62 10.18 -4.76 17.16
N ILE A 63 9.28 -5.69 16.84
CA ILE A 63 8.47 -5.63 15.60
C ILE A 63 7.78 -4.27 15.49
N ARG A 64 7.13 -3.82 16.57
CA ARG A 64 6.41 -2.54 16.59
C ARG A 64 7.33 -1.37 16.24
N SER A 65 8.50 -1.28 16.87
CA SER A 65 9.42 -0.16 16.65
C SER A 65 10.06 -0.18 15.26
N LEU A 66 10.34 -1.37 14.71
CA LEU A 66 10.83 -1.54 13.34
C LEU A 66 9.77 -1.16 12.31
N ILE A 67 8.53 -1.60 12.50
CA ILE A 67 7.40 -1.20 11.65
C ILE A 67 7.22 0.32 11.70
N GLU A 68 7.19 0.92 12.89
CA GLU A 68 7.06 2.38 13.05
C GLU A 68 8.18 3.14 12.32
N LYS A 69 9.44 2.71 12.48
CA LYS A 69 10.58 3.29 11.75
C LYS A 69 10.41 3.15 10.24
N SER A 70 9.98 1.99 9.76
CA SER A 70 9.76 1.75 8.33
C SER A 70 8.63 2.63 7.76
N ILE A 71 7.52 2.79 8.49
CA ILE A 71 6.40 3.66 8.09
C ILE A 71 6.87 5.10 7.99
N ASN A 72 7.63 5.61 8.96
CA ASN A 72 8.16 6.96 8.92
C ASN A 72 9.03 7.19 7.67
N ILE A 73 9.84 6.21 7.27
CA ILE A 73 10.60 6.27 6.01
C ILE A 73 9.66 6.27 4.82
N ILE A 74 8.71 5.34 4.73
CA ILE A 74 7.73 5.22 3.64
C ILE A 74 6.97 6.53 3.43
N THR A 75 6.54 7.19 4.50
CA THR A 75 5.74 8.43 4.43
C THR A 75 6.49 9.60 3.82
N LEU A 76 7.82 9.55 3.73
CA LEU A 76 8.64 10.57 3.06
C LEU A 76 8.66 10.43 1.54
N HIS A 77 8.13 9.33 0.98
CA HIS A 77 8.26 8.97 -0.44
C HIS A 77 6.97 9.11 -1.26
N ASP A 78 5.99 9.89 -0.78
CA ASP A 78 4.68 10.10 -1.44
C ASP A 78 4.02 8.79 -1.90
N VAL A 79 4.14 7.75 -1.08
CA VAL A 79 3.63 6.41 -1.37
C VAL A 79 2.10 6.41 -1.39
N PHE A 80 1.53 5.62 -2.29
CA PHE A 80 0.09 5.58 -2.50
C PHE A 80 -0.63 4.65 -1.54
N THR A 81 -0.12 3.42 -1.39
CA THR A 81 -0.72 2.39 -0.54
C THR A 81 0.38 1.65 0.21
N ALA A 82 0.16 1.48 1.51
CA ALA A 82 0.96 0.60 2.36
C ALA A 82 0.02 -0.38 3.06
N GLU A 83 0.32 -1.67 2.97
CA GLU A 83 -0.36 -2.71 3.70
C GLU A 83 0.60 -3.40 4.64
N ILE A 84 0.11 -3.70 5.83
CA ILE A 84 0.89 -4.32 6.90
C ILE A 84 0.18 -5.61 7.29
N PHE A 85 0.92 -6.70 7.25
CA PHE A 85 0.48 -8.01 7.73
C PHE A 85 1.58 -8.63 8.58
N SER A 86 1.37 -8.66 9.89
CA SER A 86 2.42 -9.07 10.83
C SER A 86 3.70 -8.21 10.64
N SER A 87 4.85 -8.84 10.39
CA SER A 87 6.14 -8.22 10.11
C SER A 87 6.37 -7.85 8.64
N PHE A 88 5.42 -8.18 7.76
CA PHE A 88 5.48 -7.85 6.35
C PHE A 88 4.83 -6.51 6.08
N VAL A 89 5.47 -5.72 5.23
CA VAL A 89 4.93 -4.47 4.71
C VAL A 89 5.08 -4.46 3.20
N SER A 90 3.98 -4.17 2.50
CA SER A 90 3.97 -3.97 1.06
C SER A 90 3.59 -2.53 0.74
N VAL A 91 4.38 -1.92 -0.12
CA VAL A 91 4.30 -0.53 -0.54
C VAL A 91 4.09 -0.53 -2.05
N PHE A 92 3.04 0.14 -2.50
CA PHE A 92 2.77 0.30 -3.93
C PHE A 92 2.67 1.76 -4.31
N TYR A 93 3.13 2.04 -5.53
CA TYR A 93 3.03 3.35 -6.15
C TYR A 93 1.88 3.36 -7.15
N ARG A 94 1.39 4.56 -7.47
CA ARG A 94 0.36 4.73 -8.49
C ARG A 94 0.85 4.21 -9.83
N ILE A 95 -0.02 3.54 -10.58
CA ILE A 95 0.28 3.06 -11.94
C ILE A 95 0.67 4.23 -12.88
N GLU A 96 0.18 5.43 -12.61
CA GLU A 96 0.50 6.64 -13.37
C GLU A 96 1.85 7.27 -13.00
N ASP A 97 2.50 6.81 -11.93
CA ASP A 97 3.81 7.33 -11.53
C ASP A 97 4.90 6.76 -12.45
N VAL A 98 5.27 7.57 -13.44
CA VAL A 98 6.26 7.23 -14.47
C VAL A 98 7.69 7.24 -13.91
N ASN A 99 7.90 7.69 -12.68
CA ASN A 99 9.23 7.68 -12.08
C ASN A 99 9.59 6.29 -11.55
N GLU A 100 10.13 5.46 -12.46
CA GLU A 100 10.60 4.10 -12.18
C GLU A 100 11.68 4.06 -11.08
N SER A 101 12.33 5.17 -10.69
CA SER A 101 13.38 5.12 -9.67
C SER A 101 12.87 5.21 -8.22
N LYS A 102 11.64 5.67 -7.97
CA LYS A 102 11.17 5.97 -6.60
C LYS A 102 11.20 4.75 -5.67
N HIS A 103 10.71 3.62 -6.16
CA HIS A 103 10.65 2.38 -5.39
C HIS A 103 12.07 1.84 -5.09
N GLN A 104 13.02 2.02 -6.02
CA GLN A 104 14.43 1.69 -5.78
C GLN A 104 15.05 2.59 -4.70
N VAL A 105 14.77 3.91 -4.73
CA VAL A 105 15.28 4.85 -3.72
C VAL A 105 14.73 4.51 -2.34
N LEU A 106 13.42 4.25 -2.22
CA LEU A 106 12.80 3.81 -0.96
C LEU A 106 13.43 2.51 -0.46
N ALA A 107 13.61 1.53 -1.34
CA ALA A 107 14.18 0.23 -0.96
C ALA A 107 15.62 0.38 -0.42
N LYS A 108 16.45 1.21 -1.07
CA LYS A 108 17.81 1.53 -0.57
C LYS A 108 17.77 2.24 0.78
N GLN A 109 16.92 3.27 0.94
CA GLN A 109 16.81 4.00 2.19
C GLN A 109 16.34 3.10 3.35
N LEU A 110 15.41 2.16 3.09
CA LEU A 110 14.98 1.18 4.08
C LEU A 110 16.14 0.29 4.55
N ILE A 111 16.96 -0.21 3.61
CA ILE A 111 18.16 -0.99 3.95
C ILE A 111 19.19 -0.17 4.71
N ASP A 112 19.46 1.06 4.30
CA ASP A 112 20.46 1.90 4.95
C ASP A 112 20.08 2.23 6.41
N GLU A 113 18.78 2.41 6.65
CA GLU A 113 18.23 2.79 7.95
C GLU A 113 17.99 1.62 8.90
N LEU A 114 17.47 0.49 8.40
CA LEU A 114 17.13 -0.68 9.23
C LEU A 114 18.23 -1.75 9.19
N LYS A 115 19.15 -1.71 8.22
CA LYS A 115 20.31 -2.59 8.12
C LYS A 115 19.90 -4.06 8.22
N THR A 116 20.49 -4.79 9.17
CA THR A 116 20.26 -6.21 9.45
C THR A 116 18.92 -6.52 10.12
N ASP A 117 18.00 -5.55 10.19
CA ASP A 117 16.67 -5.72 10.77
C ASP A 117 15.56 -5.76 9.72
N ILE A 118 15.92 -5.73 8.44
CA ILE A 118 15.00 -5.75 7.32
C ILE A 118 15.54 -6.62 6.20
N LYS A 119 14.67 -7.18 5.38
CA LYS A 119 15.01 -7.71 4.06
C LYS A 119 14.01 -7.18 3.05
N VAL A 120 14.47 -6.86 1.86
CA VAL A 120 13.70 -6.04 0.90
C VAL A 120 13.71 -6.67 -0.47
N ILE A 121 12.54 -6.71 -1.10
CA ILE A 121 12.40 -6.89 -2.54
C ILE A 121 11.77 -5.63 -3.12
N TYR A 122 12.17 -5.25 -4.33
CA TYR A 122 11.54 -4.15 -5.06
C TYR A 122 11.49 -4.47 -6.55
N GLY A 123 10.57 -3.83 -7.28
CA GLY A 123 10.55 -3.93 -8.72
C GLY A 123 9.33 -3.31 -9.38
N SER A 124 9.26 -3.54 -10.69
CA SER A 124 8.22 -3.03 -11.58
C SER A 124 7.63 -4.18 -12.39
N LYS A 125 6.32 -4.40 -12.29
CA LYS A 125 5.65 -5.49 -13.03
C LYS A 125 4.36 -5.04 -13.68
N LYS A 126 4.04 -5.67 -14.81
CA LYS A 126 2.70 -5.52 -15.40
C LYS A 126 1.68 -6.13 -14.44
N GLY A 127 0.70 -5.34 -14.06
CA GLY A 127 -0.33 -5.71 -13.11
C GLY A 127 -1.60 -4.91 -13.35
N ALA A 128 -2.38 -4.77 -12.29
CA ALA A 128 -3.53 -3.90 -12.29
C ALA A 128 -3.80 -3.31 -10.90
N THR A 129 -4.57 -2.23 -10.85
CA THR A 129 -5.03 -1.62 -9.60
C THR A 129 -6.52 -1.34 -9.71
N GLY A 130 -7.28 -1.60 -8.65
CA GLY A 130 -8.72 -1.30 -8.60
C GLY A 130 -9.39 -1.97 -7.40
N ASN A 131 -10.72 -1.99 -7.39
CA ASN A 131 -11.45 -2.66 -6.31
C ASN A 131 -11.49 -4.17 -6.53
N LEU A 132 -11.15 -4.91 -5.49
CA LEU A 132 -11.24 -6.37 -5.39
C LEU A 132 -12.20 -6.74 -4.26
N GLY A 133 -12.91 -7.85 -4.42
CA GLY A 133 -13.76 -8.43 -3.39
C GLY A 133 -15.21 -8.61 -3.83
N THR A 134 -16.12 -8.42 -2.89
CA THR A 134 -17.56 -8.66 -3.06
C THR A 134 -18.35 -7.39 -2.78
N LYS A 135 -19.65 -7.39 -3.08
CA LYS A 135 -20.54 -6.25 -2.76
C LYS A 135 -20.56 -5.90 -1.26
N SER A 136 -20.28 -6.86 -0.38
CA SER A 136 -20.27 -6.67 1.08
C SER A 136 -18.88 -6.35 1.64
N CYS A 137 -17.81 -6.50 0.85
CA CYS A 137 -16.44 -6.29 1.29
C CYS A 137 -15.55 -5.98 0.08
N LEU A 138 -15.16 -4.71 -0.07
CA LEU A 138 -14.34 -4.21 -1.16
C LEU A 138 -13.02 -3.69 -0.61
N PHE A 139 -11.93 -3.98 -1.32
CA PHE A 139 -10.60 -3.46 -1.07
C PHE A 139 -10.06 -2.82 -2.34
N TYR A 140 -9.55 -1.60 -2.26
CA TYR A 140 -8.77 -1.03 -3.36
C TYR A 140 -7.34 -1.56 -3.26
N ARG A 141 -6.88 -2.29 -4.28
CA ARG A 141 -5.67 -3.11 -4.23
C ARG A 141 -4.95 -3.20 -5.57
N GLU A 142 -3.65 -3.41 -5.46
CA GLU A 142 -2.76 -3.79 -6.55
C GLU A 142 -2.77 -5.31 -6.74
N VAL A 143 -2.80 -5.73 -8.00
CA VAL A 143 -2.73 -7.13 -8.44
C VAL A 143 -1.47 -7.29 -9.25
N ILE A 144 -0.51 -8.01 -8.68
CA ILE A 144 0.78 -8.31 -9.31
C ILE A 144 0.84 -9.82 -9.55
N PRO A 145 1.02 -10.27 -10.81
CA PRO A 145 1.25 -11.68 -11.12
C PRO A 145 2.48 -12.22 -10.39
N GLU A 146 2.49 -13.52 -10.11
CA GLU A 146 3.65 -14.22 -9.53
C GLU A 146 4.08 -13.71 -8.14
N MET A 147 3.22 -12.99 -7.43
CA MET A 147 3.53 -12.47 -6.09
C MET A 147 3.98 -13.57 -5.12
N GLY A 148 3.47 -14.79 -5.24
CA GLY A 148 3.94 -15.93 -4.45
C GLY A 148 5.43 -16.26 -4.65
N ASP A 149 5.96 -16.07 -5.86
CA ASP A 149 7.38 -16.26 -6.16
C ASP A 149 8.23 -15.13 -5.56
N TYR A 150 7.74 -13.90 -5.59
CA TYR A 150 8.40 -12.76 -4.95
C TYR A 150 8.44 -12.91 -3.43
N MET A 151 7.33 -13.32 -2.81
CA MET A 151 7.30 -13.61 -1.37
C MET A 151 8.27 -14.74 -1.00
N ARG A 152 8.36 -15.80 -1.81
CA ARG A 152 9.37 -16.87 -1.60
C ARG A 152 10.80 -16.33 -1.68
N LYS A 153 11.10 -15.47 -2.67
CA LYS A 153 12.42 -14.83 -2.76
C LYS A 153 12.71 -14.01 -1.51
N LEU A 154 11.78 -13.16 -1.09
CA LEU A 154 11.89 -12.35 0.13
C LEU A 154 12.15 -13.22 1.37
N THR A 155 11.42 -14.33 1.53
CA THR A 155 11.60 -15.20 2.70
C THR A 155 12.96 -15.89 2.74
N ASN A 156 13.57 -16.14 1.58
CA ASN A 156 14.88 -16.79 1.45
C ASN A 156 16.07 -15.83 1.56
N LEU A 157 15.83 -14.52 1.58
CA LEU A 157 16.89 -13.53 1.84
C LEU A 157 17.31 -13.56 3.32
N ASP A 158 18.59 -13.29 3.53
CA ASP A 158 19.10 -12.93 4.85
C ASP A 158 18.70 -11.49 5.20
N TYR A 159 18.59 -11.21 6.50
CA TYR A 159 18.36 -9.83 6.94
C TYR A 159 19.56 -8.94 6.63
N GLY A 160 19.30 -7.76 6.07
CA GLY A 160 20.29 -6.85 5.50
C GLY A 160 20.36 -6.94 3.98
N GLU A 161 19.71 -7.93 3.36
CA GLU A 161 19.73 -8.09 1.92
C GLU A 161 18.58 -7.39 1.21
N ILE A 162 18.86 -6.99 -0.03
CA ILE A 162 17.93 -6.37 -0.96
C ILE A 162 18.12 -6.96 -2.35
N ILE A 163 17.02 -7.19 -3.06
CA ILE A 163 17.05 -7.67 -4.44
C ILE A 163 15.94 -7.01 -5.27
N GLU A 164 16.27 -6.77 -6.54
CA GLU A 164 15.34 -6.33 -7.57
C GLU A 164 14.68 -7.53 -8.26
N VAL A 165 13.36 -7.47 -8.50
CA VAL A 165 12.59 -8.61 -9.05
C VAL A 165 11.77 -8.28 -10.29
#